data_AF-A0A6P6M4D3-F1
#
_entry.id   AF-A0A6P6M4D3-F1
#
_cell.length_a   1.000
_cell.length_b   1.000
_cell.length_c   1.000
_cell.angle_alpha   90.00
_cell.angle_beta   90.00
_cell.angle_gamma   90.00
#
_symmetry.space_group_name_H-M   'P 1'
#
loop_
_entity.id
_entity.type
_entity.pdbx_description
1 polymer ?
#
loop_
_entity_poly.entity_id
_entity_poly.type
_entity_poly.pdbx_seq_one_letter_code
_entity_poly.pdbx_strand_id
1 'polypeptide(L)'
;MSGTYQAHWVAMLGRAAVFALLMWGPLQVAADSEEEAASEWGMWKNLHQISYNDETDELQRQIIWETNMRMIEKNNDDFRSGLSTFSMAMNKYGDLTKMEYKRLLGAKISGPINRGGKTVSAQTLRVNANSLGLTNVDYRARGYVTEVKDQGYCGSCWAFSTTGAIEGQVFKKTGRLVSLSEQQLVDCSRSYGTYGCSGAWMANAYDYVIHKGLESSDTYPYTSVDSQPCYYDRSLVAARISDYRFIPAGDEQALADAVATIGPITVAIDADHISFLFYSSGIYKESRCNPNNLNHAVLVVGFGSENGKDYWIIKNSWGTGWGEGGYMRMIRNGKNTCGIASYGLYPIV
;
A
#
# COMPACT_ATOMS: atom_id res chain seq x y z
N MET A 1 56.79 -55.53 70.71
CA MET A 1 57.42 -54.20 70.63
C MET A 1 56.35 -53.19 70.24
N SER A 2 56.14 -52.24 71.15
CA SER A 2 55.67 -50.86 70.94
C SER A 2 54.49 -50.66 69.98
N GLY A 3 53.26 -50.39 70.41
CA GLY A 3 52.84 -49.47 71.48
C GLY A 3 52.35 -48.15 70.84
N THR A 4 51.32 -47.45 71.29
CA THR A 4 50.40 -47.64 72.42
C THR A 4 49.31 -46.56 72.32
N TYR A 5 48.05 -46.95 72.56
CA TYR A 5 47.04 -46.29 73.43
C TYR A 5 46.35 -44.98 72.96
N GLN A 6 45.04 -45.05 72.64
CA GLN A 6 43.86 -44.80 73.52
C GLN A 6 43.59 -43.29 73.70
N ALA A 7 42.55 -42.75 73.05
CA ALA A 7 41.14 -42.71 73.49
C ALA A 7 40.93 -41.82 74.73
N HIS A 8 39.99 -40.86 74.66
CA HIS A 8 38.83 -40.82 75.54
C HIS A 8 37.95 -39.58 75.28
N TRP A 9 36.65 -39.84 75.41
CA TRP A 9 35.53 -38.93 75.44
C TRP A 9 35.55 -38.02 76.68
N VAL A 10 34.85 -36.87 76.65
CA VAL A 10 33.90 -36.42 77.68
C VAL A 10 33.30 -35.05 77.30
N ALA A 11 32.07 -34.89 77.77
CA ALA A 11 31.08 -33.87 77.49
C ALA A 11 31.27 -32.51 78.19
N MET A 12 30.35 -31.61 77.83
CA MET A 12 29.64 -30.59 78.65
C MET A 12 29.89 -29.10 78.39
N LEU A 13 28.75 -28.46 78.05
CA LEU A 13 28.19 -27.22 78.60
C LEU A 13 28.91 -25.88 78.39
N GLY A 14 28.28 -25.06 77.54
CA GLY A 14 27.66 -23.81 77.98
C GLY A 14 28.51 -22.53 77.95
N ARG A 15 28.15 -21.61 77.05
CA ARG A 15 27.77 -20.23 77.41
C ARG A 15 27.15 -19.50 76.21
N ALA A 16 26.13 -18.73 76.55
CA ALA A 16 25.16 -18.09 75.68
C ALA A 16 25.70 -16.84 74.97
N ALA A 17 25.19 -16.59 73.76
CA ALA A 17 24.90 -15.24 73.29
C ALA A 17 23.73 -15.28 72.31
N VAL A 18 22.59 -14.83 72.84
CA VAL A 18 21.33 -14.41 72.22
C VAL A 18 21.47 -13.89 70.80
N PHE A 19 20.63 -14.36 69.85
CA PHE A 19 19.87 -13.48 68.95
C PHE A 19 18.60 -14.17 68.46
N ALA A 20 17.55 -13.36 68.40
CA ALA A 20 16.15 -13.74 68.48
C ALA A 20 15.59 -14.43 67.23
N LEU A 21 14.65 -15.35 67.48
CA LEU A 21 13.57 -15.73 66.58
C LEU A 21 12.69 -14.52 66.25
N LEU A 22 12.63 -14.14 64.97
CA LEU A 22 11.44 -13.62 64.28
C LEU A 22 11.66 -13.95 62.81
N MET A 23 10.74 -14.37 61.97
CA MET A 23 9.33 -14.74 62.03
C MET A 23 9.06 -15.28 60.61
N TRP A 24 8.10 -16.20 60.48
CA TRP A 24 7.50 -16.47 59.18
C TRP A 24 6.99 -15.16 58.56
N GLY A 25 7.73 -14.65 57.57
CA GLY A 25 7.15 -13.83 56.53
C GLY A 25 6.66 -14.76 55.43
N PRO A 26 5.51 -14.47 54.78
CA PRO A 26 5.14 -15.22 53.59
C PRO A 26 6.33 -15.15 52.62
N LEU A 27 6.64 -16.27 51.94
CA LEU A 27 7.25 -16.15 50.63
C LEU A 27 6.30 -15.22 49.86
N GLN A 28 6.63 -13.94 49.80
CA GLN A 28 6.36 -13.19 48.60
C GLN A 28 7.12 -13.97 47.54
N VAL A 29 6.40 -14.91 46.91
CA VAL A 29 6.52 -15.07 45.47
C VAL A 29 6.52 -13.62 45.00
N ALA A 30 7.71 -13.11 44.71
CA ALA A 30 7.81 -11.99 43.82
C ALA A 30 6.95 -12.44 42.66
N ALA A 31 5.75 -11.85 42.55
CA ALA A 31 5.05 -11.84 41.30
C ALA A 31 6.11 -11.27 40.39
N ASP A 32 6.73 -12.18 39.64
CA ASP A 32 7.60 -11.84 38.54
C ASP A 32 6.78 -10.78 37.83
N SER A 33 7.26 -9.53 37.88
CA SER A 33 6.75 -8.57 36.92
C SER A 33 7.25 -9.15 35.61
N GLU A 34 6.46 -10.06 35.05
CA GLU A 34 6.30 -10.18 33.62
C GLU A 34 6.21 -8.73 33.17
N GLU A 35 7.35 -8.20 32.72
CA GLU A 35 7.35 -7.27 31.62
C GLU A 35 6.55 -8.01 30.55
N GLU A 36 5.23 -7.84 30.63
CA GLU A 36 4.22 -8.59 29.91
C GLU A 36 4.64 -8.50 28.46
N ALA A 37 5.17 -9.59 27.91
CA ALA A 37 5.73 -9.60 26.57
C ALA A 37 4.67 -8.97 25.68
N ALA A 38 4.98 -7.79 25.13
CA ALA A 38 3.96 -6.93 24.56
C ALA A 38 3.14 -7.76 23.56
N SER A 39 1.81 -7.82 23.78
CA SER A 39 0.94 -8.59 22.90
C SER A 39 1.17 -8.17 21.45
N GLU A 40 0.98 -9.07 20.48
CA GLU A 40 1.14 -8.71 19.06
C GLU A 40 0.31 -7.48 18.68
N TRP A 41 -0.89 -7.35 19.28
CA TRP A 41 -1.72 -6.16 19.22
C TRP A 41 -1.02 -4.91 19.76
N GLY A 42 -0.46 -4.97 20.97
CA GLY A 42 0.27 -3.86 21.59
C GLY A 42 1.49 -3.44 20.76
N MET A 43 2.26 -4.39 20.25
CA MET A 43 3.39 -4.13 19.35
C MET A 43 2.93 -3.47 18.05
N TRP A 44 1.84 -3.95 17.45
CA TRP A 44 1.28 -3.39 16.22
C TRP A 44 0.80 -1.95 16.43
N LYS A 45 0.07 -1.65 17.53
CA LYS A 45 -0.35 -0.28 17.85
C LYS A 45 0.85 0.65 18.02
N ASN A 46 1.87 0.20 18.76
CA ASN A 46 3.09 0.99 18.98
C ASN A 46 3.84 1.23 17.67
N LEU A 47 3.97 0.23 16.81
CA LEU A 47 4.63 0.36 15.51
C LEU A 47 3.92 1.39 14.61
N HIS A 48 2.59 1.41 14.64
CA HIS A 48 1.78 2.29 13.79
C HIS A 48 1.32 3.58 14.47
N GLN A 49 1.74 3.83 15.72
CA GLN A 49 1.39 5.00 16.52
C GLN A 49 -0.14 5.16 16.66
N ILE A 50 -0.83 4.06 16.94
CA ILE A 50 -2.30 4.02 17.06
C ILE A 50 -2.70 4.07 18.53
N SER A 51 -3.67 4.94 18.83
CA SER A 51 -4.30 5.08 20.15
C SER A 51 -5.81 5.23 19.97
N TYR A 52 -6.58 4.64 20.89
CA TYR A 52 -8.04 4.72 20.90
C TYR A 52 -8.53 5.60 22.05
N ASN A 53 -9.75 6.13 21.92
CA ASN A 53 -10.30 7.09 22.88
C ASN A 53 -10.73 6.43 24.20
N ASP A 54 -11.20 5.19 24.12
CA ASP A 54 -11.67 4.42 25.27
C ASP A 54 -11.42 2.92 25.07
N GLU A 55 -11.49 2.17 26.17
CA GLU A 55 -11.24 0.72 26.20
C GLU A 55 -12.24 -0.08 25.36
N THR A 56 -13.46 0.43 25.16
CA THR A 56 -14.48 -0.26 24.38
C THR A 56 -14.17 -0.19 22.90
N ASP A 57 -13.79 0.99 22.38
CA ASP A 57 -13.29 1.16 21.02
C ASP A 57 -12.02 0.31 20.81
N GLU A 58 -11.07 0.35 21.76
CA GLU A 58 -9.87 -0.48 21.66
C GLU A 58 -10.19 -1.97 21.54
N LEU A 59 -11.08 -2.49 22.38
CA LEU A 59 -11.48 -3.90 22.33
C LEU A 59 -12.15 -4.27 21.00
N GLN A 60 -13.02 -3.40 20.48
CA GLN A 60 -13.64 -3.60 19.17
C GLN A 60 -12.61 -3.64 18.05
N ARG A 61 -11.64 -2.72 18.09
CA ARG A 61 -10.54 -2.61 17.11
C ARG A 61 -9.62 -3.81 17.16
N GLN A 62 -9.32 -4.31 18.36
CA GLN A 62 -8.55 -5.53 18.56
C GLN A 62 -9.27 -6.75 17.94
N ILE A 63 -10.59 -6.89 18.15
CA ILE A 63 -11.37 -7.99 17.56
C ILE A 63 -11.33 -7.94 16.02
N ILE A 64 -11.40 -6.74 15.42
CA ILE A 64 -11.27 -6.57 13.97
C ILE A 64 -9.87 -6.97 13.51
N TRP A 65 -8.83 -6.50 14.20
CA TRP A 65 -7.44 -6.83 13.92
C TRP A 65 -7.17 -8.34 14.00
N GLU A 66 -7.66 -9.03 15.03
CA GLU A 66 -7.53 -10.48 15.17
C GLU A 66 -8.27 -11.22 14.05
N THR A 67 -9.44 -10.73 13.65
CA THR A 67 -10.19 -11.30 12.53
C THR A 67 -9.41 -11.19 11.22
N ASN A 68 -8.79 -10.04 10.97
CA ASN A 68 -7.93 -9.83 9.82
C ASN A 68 -6.65 -10.69 9.91
N MET A 69 -6.06 -10.83 11.10
CA MET A 69 -4.88 -11.67 11.33
C MET A 69 -5.15 -13.14 10.96
N ARG A 70 -6.28 -13.71 11.39
CA ARG A 70 -6.68 -15.09 11.02
C ARG A 70 -6.78 -15.29 9.51
N MET A 71 -7.25 -14.26 8.78
CA MET A 71 -7.30 -14.32 7.30
C MET A 71 -5.91 -14.29 6.67
N ILE A 72 -5.00 -13.48 7.23
CA ILE A 72 -3.59 -13.39 6.80
C ILE A 72 -2.90 -14.73 7.02
N GLU A 73 -3.00 -15.30 8.23
CA GLU A 73 -2.40 -16.60 8.58
C GLU A 73 -2.88 -17.71 7.66
N LYS A 74 -4.19 -17.79 7.43
CA LYS A 74 -4.76 -18.78 6.50
C LYS A 74 -4.18 -18.65 5.09
N ASN A 75 -4.12 -17.44 4.52
CA ASN A 75 -3.53 -17.26 3.19
C ASN A 75 -2.04 -17.65 3.19
N ASN A 76 -1.32 -17.37 4.27
CA ASN A 76 0.09 -17.70 4.38
C ASN A 76 0.35 -19.21 4.51
N ASP A 77 -0.56 -19.96 5.16
CA ASP A 77 -0.57 -21.44 5.11
C ASP A 77 -0.80 -21.96 3.69
N ASP A 78 -1.77 -21.38 2.98
CA ASP A 78 -2.04 -21.71 1.58
C ASP A 78 -0.84 -21.36 0.68
N PHE A 79 -0.14 -20.24 0.94
CA PHE A 79 1.07 -19.83 0.22
C PHE A 79 2.24 -20.79 0.46
N ARG A 80 2.51 -21.17 1.71
CA ARG A 80 3.55 -22.16 2.07
C ARG A 80 3.28 -23.52 1.45
N SER A 81 2.01 -23.88 1.27
CA SER A 81 1.58 -25.13 0.64
C SER A 81 1.46 -25.05 -0.89
N GLY A 82 1.76 -23.90 -1.50
CA GLY A 82 1.67 -23.69 -2.95
C GLY A 82 0.25 -23.55 -3.51
N LEU A 83 -0.77 -23.44 -2.63
CA LEU A 83 -2.17 -23.22 -2.99
C LEU A 83 -2.47 -21.74 -3.29
N SER A 84 -1.72 -20.82 -2.67
CA SER A 84 -1.73 -19.39 -2.99
C SER A 84 -0.44 -18.98 -3.71
N THR A 85 -0.51 -17.93 -4.53
CA THR A 85 0.65 -17.39 -5.28
C THR A 85 1.24 -16.14 -4.65
N PHE A 86 0.68 -15.68 -3.53
CA PHE A 86 1.11 -14.50 -2.80
C PHE A 86 0.94 -14.70 -1.30
N SER A 87 1.73 -13.97 -0.52
CA SER A 87 1.60 -13.89 0.93
C SER A 87 0.89 -12.59 1.33
N MET A 88 0.37 -12.59 2.55
CA MET A 88 -0.23 -11.43 3.19
C MET A 88 0.54 -11.06 4.46
N ALA A 89 0.48 -9.81 4.87
CA ALA A 89 1.07 -9.32 6.10
C ALA A 89 0.20 -8.23 6.73
N MET A 90 0.21 -8.19 8.06
CA MET A 90 -0.44 -7.12 8.80
C MET A 90 0.22 -5.78 8.50
N ASN A 91 -0.58 -4.73 8.33
CA ASN A 91 -0.10 -3.37 8.08
C ASN A 91 -0.92 -2.37 8.90
N LYS A 92 -0.68 -1.07 8.70
CA LYS A 92 -1.34 0.01 9.45
C LYS A 92 -2.87 0.07 9.34
N TYR A 93 -3.45 -0.67 8.39
CA TYR A 93 -4.91 -0.77 8.21
C TYR A 93 -5.51 -2.03 8.87
N GLY A 94 -4.74 -2.70 9.73
CA GLY A 94 -5.11 -3.95 10.40
C GLY A 94 -6.41 -3.92 11.17
N ASP A 95 -6.79 -2.78 11.72
CA ASP A 95 -7.98 -2.56 12.54
C ASP A 95 -9.19 -2.02 11.73
N LEU A 96 -9.08 -1.93 10.40
CA LEU A 96 -10.16 -1.45 9.56
C LEU A 96 -11.21 -2.53 9.31
N THR A 97 -12.47 -2.14 9.48
CA THR A 97 -13.60 -2.90 8.95
C THR A 97 -13.63 -2.81 7.41
N LYS A 98 -14.34 -3.73 6.76
CA LYS A 98 -14.55 -3.68 5.30
C LYS A 98 -15.19 -2.35 4.85
N MET A 99 -16.08 -1.76 5.66
CA MET A 99 -16.73 -0.49 5.30
C MET A 99 -15.77 0.70 5.39
N GLU A 100 -14.90 0.72 6.40
CA GLU A 100 -13.87 1.76 6.52
C GLU A 100 -12.83 1.62 5.41
N TYR A 101 -12.40 0.39 5.11
CA TYR A 101 -11.51 0.10 3.99
C TYR A 101 -12.04 0.64 2.66
N LYS A 102 -13.34 0.45 2.36
CA LYS A 102 -13.98 0.99 1.14
C LYS A 102 -13.86 2.51 1.00
N ARG A 103 -13.67 3.27 2.08
CA ARG A 103 -13.46 4.73 2.01
C ARG A 103 -12.12 5.09 1.38
N LEU A 104 -11.13 4.19 1.45
CA LEU A 104 -9.83 4.35 0.81
C LEU A 104 -9.89 4.15 -0.72
N LEU A 105 -10.96 3.49 -1.20
CA LEU A 105 -11.17 3.12 -2.60
C LEU A 105 -11.89 4.26 -3.34
N GLY A 106 -11.08 5.22 -3.77
CA GLY A 106 -11.51 6.51 -4.32
C GLY A 106 -11.74 6.56 -5.84
N ALA A 107 -11.50 5.49 -6.59
CA ALA A 107 -11.81 5.50 -8.02
C ALA A 107 -13.33 5.28 -8.20
N LYS A 108 -14.00 6.21 -8.87
CA LYS A 108 -15.47 6.20 -8.99
C LYS A 108 -15.94 5.89 -10.40
N ILE A 109 -15.46 4.82 -11.04
CA ILE A 109 -15.71 4.52 -12.45
C ILE A 109 -17.17 4.07 -12.68
N SER A 110 -18.09 5.02 -12.83
CA SER A 110 -19.53 4.80 -13.10
C SER A 110 -20.01 5.62 -14.30
N GLY A 111 -20.22 4.96 -15.44
CA GLY A 111 -20.73 5.59 -16.67
C GLY A 111 -19.84 5.39 -17.90
N PRO A 112 -20.29 5.80 -19.10
CA PRO A 112 -19.50 5.70 -20.33
C PRO A 112 -18.26 6.60 -20.25
N ILE A 113 -17.12 6.09 -20.71
CA ILE A 113 -15.76 6.69 -20.64
C ILE A 113 -15.63 8.07 -21.33
N ASN A 114 -16.68 8.57 -22.00
CA ASN A 114 -16.57 9.73 -22.89
C ASN A 114 -16.99 11.05 -22.25
N ARG A 115 -15.99 11.88 -21.89
CA ARG A 115 -16.17 13.35 -21.82
C ARG A 115 -15.08 14.18 -22.53
N GLY A 116 -13.95 13.62 -22.95
CA GLY A 116 -12.94 14.39 -23.71
C GLY A 116 -11.78 13.59 -24.35
N GLY A 117 -11.26 12.56 -23.67
CA GLY A 117 -10.11 11.79 -24.15
C GLY A 117 -10.40 10.85 -25.33
N LYS A 118 -9.42 10.71 -26.24
CA LYS A 118 -9.47 9.75 -27.35
C LYS A 118 -8.86 8.41 -26.94
N THR A 119 -9.38 7.31 -27.48
CA THR A 119 -8.76 5.99 -27.36
C THR A 119 -7.67 5.82 -28.42
N VAL A 120 -6.47 5.40 -28.00
CA VAL A 120 -5.39 5.07 -28.94
C VAL A 120 -5.65 3.72 -29.61
N SER A 121 -5.19 3.55 -30.85
CA SER A 121 -5.30 2.28 -31.58
C SER A 121 -4.38 1.21 -30.97
N ALA A 122 -4.95 0.04 -30.66
CA ALA A 122 -4.19 -1.14 -30.24
C ALA A 122 -3.12 -1.52 -31.26
N GLN A 123 -3.43 -1.44 -32.55
CA GLN A 123 -2.49 -1.76 -33.63
C GLN A 123 -1.29 -0.80 -33.63
N THR A 124 -1.52 0.49 -33.41
CA THR A 124 -0.44 1.49 -33.34
C THR A 124 0.46 1.24 -32.15
N LEU A 125 -0.11 0.93 -30.97
CA LEU A 125 0.67 0.53 -29.80
C LEU A 125 1.51 -0.72 -30.09
N ARG A 126 0.91 -1.74 -30.69
CA ARG A 126 1.59 -3.01 -31.00
C ARG A 126 2.77 -2.83 -31.94
N VAL A 127 2.60 -2.08 -33.03
CA VAL A 127 3.67 -1.83 -34.00
C VAL A 127 4.86 -1.12 -33.33
N ASN A 128 4.57 -0.12 -32.49
CA ASN A 128 5.60 0.61 -31.75
C ASN A 128 6.29 -0.25 -30.68
N ALA A 129 5.54 -1.12 -30.00
CA ALA A 129 6.13 -2.01 -28.99
C ALA A 129 7.01 -3.10 -29.63
N ASN A 130 6.56 -3.68 -30.73
CA ASN A 130 7.31 -4.70 -31.48
C ASN A 130 8.66 -4.17 -31.99
N SER A 131 8.77 -2.89 -32.35
CA SER A 131 10.05 -2.30 -32.79
C SER A 131 11.06 -2.15 -31.65
N LEU A 132 10.61 -2.08 -30.39
CA LEU A 132 11.47 -2.04 -29.21
C LEU A 132 11.88 -3.45 -28.73
N GLY A 133 11.07 -4.47 -29.00
CA GLY A 133 11.37 -5.86 -28.64
C GLY A 133 11.50 -6.13 -27.14
N LEU A 134 10.87 -5.31 -26.29
CA LEU A 134 10.98 -5.43 -24.83
C LEU A 134 10.09 -6.56 -24.30
N THR A 135 10.69 -7.52 -23.60
CA THR A 135 9.99 -8.64 -22.95
C THR A 135 9.68 -8.38 -21.48
N ASN A 136 10.34 -7.39 -20.88
CA ASN A 136 10.15 -6.92 -19.52
C ASN A 136 10.41 -5.42 -19.45
N VAL A 137 9.69 -4.74 -18.55
CA VAL A 137 9.80 -3.30 -18.33
C VAL A 137 9.71 -3.06 -16.84
N ASP A 138 10.63 -2.26 -16.30
CA ASP A 138 10.55 -1.74 -14.93
C ASP A 138 11.01 -0.28 -14.93
N TYR A 139 10.06 0.63 -14.77
CA TYR A 139 10.32 2.07 -14.77
C TYR A 139 10.96 2.58 -13.47
N ARG A 140 10.93 1.78 -12.39
CA ARG A 140 11.61 2.12 -11.13
C ARG A 140 13.11 2.18 -11.36
N ALA A 141 13.66 1.18 -12.05
CA ALA A 141 15.07 1.11 -12.40
C ALA A 141 15.51 2.14 -13.47
N ARG A 142 14.56 2.83 -14.11
CA ARG A 142 14.82 3.77 -15.21
C ARG A 142 14.65 5.24 -14.81
N GLY A 143 14.29 5.53 -13.56
CA GLY A 143 14.13 6.90 -13.04
C GLY A 143 12.79 7.59 -13.37
N TYR A 144 11.80 6.84 -13.88
CA TYR A 144 10.50 7.40 -14.30
C TYR A 144 9.48 7.48 -13.15
N VAL A 145 9.84 7.04 -11.96
CA VAL A 145 8.91 6.81 -10.84
C VAL A 145 9.46 7.46 -9.59
N THR A 146 8.68 8.36 -8.99
CA THR A 146 8.95 8.98 -7.68
C THR A 146 8.86 7.96 -6.55
N GLU A 147 9.20 8.37 -5.33
CA GLU A 147 8.96 7.60 -4.11
C GLU A 147 7.51 7.12 -3.97
N VAL A 148 7.30 6.00 -3.28
CA VAL A 148 5.95 5.59 -2.91
C VAL A 148 5.42 6.57 -1.88
N LYS A 149 4.24 7.12 -2.16
CA LYS A 149 3.53 8.03 -1.29
C LYS A 149 2.42 7.32 -0.51
N ASP A 150 1.74 8.06 0.36
CA ASP A 150 0.73 7.54 1.25
C ASP A 150 -0.52 8.43 1.25
N GLN A 151 -1.63 7.91 0.72
CA GLN A 151 -2.90 8.62 0.66
C GLN A 151 -3.58 8.72 2.02
N GLY A 152 -3.10 7.99 3.03
CA GLY A 152 -3.67 7.97 4.37
C GLY A 152 -5.08 7.35 4.40
N TYR A 153 -6.02 8.07 5.00
CA TYR A 153 -7.42 7.67 5.15
C TYR A 153 -8.37 8.40 4.19
N CYS A 154 -7.80 9.07 3.18
CA CYS A 154 -8.53 9.79 2.15
C CYS A 154 -8.71 8.91 0.91
N GLY A 155 -9.90 8.90 0.30
CA GLY A 155 -10.16 8.21 -0.97
C GLY A 155 -9.60 8.98 -2.18
N SER A 156 -8.30 9.27 -2.17
CA SER A 156 -7.60 10.10 -3.15
C SER A 156 -6.66 9.31 -4.07
N CYS A 157 -6.74 7.97 -4.10
CA CYS A 157 -5.94 7.12 -4.99
C CYS A 157 -5.95 7.59 -6.46
N TRP A 158 -7.06 8.18 -6.90
CA TRP A 158 -7.22 8.78 -8.24
C TRP A 158 -6.21 9.91 -8.49
N ALA A 159 -5.91 10.73 -7.48
CA ALA A 159 -4.94 11.81 -7.57
C ALA A 159 -3.51 11.26 -7.67
N PHE A 160 -3.16 10.30 -6.81
CA PHE A 160 -1.83 9.64 -6.83
C PHE A 160 -1.54 8.89 -8.13
N SER A 161 -2.53 8.18 -8.69
CA SER A 161 -2.38 7.50 -9.98
C SER A 161 -2.25 8.51 -11.13
N THR A 162 -2.93 9.66 -11.04
CA THR A 162 -2.84 10.76 -12.01
C THR A 162 -1.46 11.43 -11.97
N THR A 163 -1.01 11.87 -10.78
CA THR A 163 0.30 12.51 -10.60
C THR A 163 1.42 11.58 -11.06
N GLY A 164 1.43 10.33 -10.60
CA GLY A 164 2.48 9.37 -10.94
C GLY A 164 2.67 9.13 -12.44
N ALA A 165 1.60 9.16 -13.23
CA ALA A 165 1.70 9.04 -14.69
C ALA A 165 2.25 10.34 -15.33
N ILE A 166 1.85 11.51 -14.84
CA ILE A 166 2.38 12.81 -15.30
C ILE A 166 3.87 12.92 -14.97
N GLU A 167 4.27 12.54 -13.75
CA GLU A 167 5.66 12.50 -13.31
C GLU A 167 6.53 11.69 -14.28
N GLY A 168 6.08 10.49 -14.65
CA GLY A 168 6.77 9.64 -15.62
C GLY A 168 6.87 10.25 -17.02
N GLN A 169 5.82 10.95 -17.49
CA GLN A 169 5.86 11.62 -18.80
C GLN A 169 6.72 12.88 -18.79
N VAL A 170 6.72 13.65 -17.70
CA VAL A 170 7.61 14.81 -17.53
C VAL A 170 9.06 14.35 -17.51
N PHE A 171 9.38 13.27 -16.78
CA PHE A 171 10.71 12.68 -16.79
C PHE A 171 11.11 12.24 -18.20
N LYS A 172 10.22 11.53 -18.93
CA LYS A 172 10.49 11.11 -20.31
C LYS A 172 10.87 12.27 -21.23
N LYS A 173 10.17 13.40 -21.09
CA LYS A 173 10.36 14.57 -21.96
C LYS A 173 11.56 15.42 -21.57
N THR A 174 11.85 15.53 -20.28
CA THR A 174 12.79 16.53 -19.74
C THR A 174 14.04 15.94 -19.08
N GLY A 175 14.04 14.65 -18.75
CA GLY A 175 15.05 14.00 -17.93
C GLY A 175 15.02 14.38 -16.44
N ARG A 176 14.07 15.23 -16.01
CA ARG A 176 13.93 15.67 -14.63
C ARG A 176 12.70 15.07 -13.98
N LEU A 177 12.90 14.30 -12.92
CA LEU A 177 11.81 13.72 -12.13
C LEU A 177 11.41 14.74 -11.06
N VAL A 178 10.13 15.07 -10.99
CA VAL A 178 9.58 16.03 -10.03
C VAL A 178 8.36 15.39 -9.39
N SER A 179 8.30 15.35 -8.05
CA SER A 179 7.13 14.87 -7.31
C SER A 179 6.02 15.93 -7.38
N LEU A 180 4.82 15.55 -7.85
CA LEU A 180 3.70 16.47 -8.13
C LEU A 180 2.64 16.44 -7.03
N SER A 181 1.94 17.56 -6.84
CA SER A 181 0.96 17.69 -5.76
C SER A 181 -0.35 16.96 -6.04
N GLU A 182 -0.61 15.88 -5.29
CA GLU A 182 -1.92 15.26 -5.21
C GLU A 182 -2.93 16.15 -4.50
N GLN A 183 -2.48 16.94 -3.53
CA GLN A 183 -3.34 17.77 -2.71
C GLN A 183 -3.98 18.89 -3.51
N GLN A 184 -3.24 19.49 -4.44
CA GLN A 184 -3.80 20.45 -5.37
C GLN A 184 -4.97 19.84 -6.16
N LEU A 185 -4.85 18.58 -6.61
CA LEU A 185 -5.97 17.90 -7.26
C LEU A 185 -7.14 17.73 -6.28
N VAL A 186 -6.88 17.23 -5.07
CA VAL A 186 -7.92 17.01 -4.04
C VAL A 186 -8.71 18.30 -3.73
N ASP A 187 -8.03 19.44 -3.60
CA ASP A 187 -8.64 20.69 -3.18
C ASP A 187 -9.26 21.48 -4.34
N CYS A 188 -8.59 21.51 -5.50
CA CYS A 188 -8.85 22.49 -6.55
C CYS A 188 -9.66 21.96 -7.74
N SER A 189 -9.77 20.64 -7.91
CA SER A 189 -10.34 20.07 -9.14
C SER A 189 -11.83 19.75 -9.05
N ARG A 190 -12.52 20.13 -7.96
CA ARG A 190 -13.94 19.79 -7.75
C ARG A 190 -14.86 20.24 -8.89
N SER A 191 -14.61 21.40 -9.48
CA SER A 191 -15.36 21.93 -10.63
C SER A 191 -15.22 21.08 -11.91
N TYR A 192 -14.24 20.18 -11.96
CA TYR A 192 -14.03 19.22 -13.06
C TYR A 192 -14.73 17.87 -12.79
N GLY A 193 -15.51 17.75 -11.70
CA GLY A 193 -16.19 16.51 -11.33
C GLY A 193 -15.29 15.55 -10.54
N THR A 194 -14.37 16.08 -9.76
CA THR A 194 -13.67 15.34 -8.71
C THR A 194 -14.30 15.66 -7.35
N TYR A 195 -14.17 14.78 -6.37
CA TYR A 195 -14.83 14.95 -5.07
C TYR A 195 -13.85 14.79 -3.90
N GLY A 196 -12.61 15.22 -4.09
CA GLY A 196 -11.57 15.17 -3.05
C GLY A 196 -11.37 13.75 -2.50
N CYS A 197 -11.54 13.59 -1.19
CA CYS A 197 -11.44 12.29 -0.52
C CYS A 197 -12.63 11.36 -0.78
N SER A 198 -13.72 11.86 -1.37
CA SER A 198 -14.86 11.04 -1.80
C SER A 198 -14.66 10.39 -3.17
N GLY A 199 -13.54 10.68 -3.83
CA GLY A 199 -13.11 10.01 -5.05
C GLY A 199 -13.33 10.80 -6.33
N ALA A 200 -12.85 10.24 -7.45
CA ALA A 200 -12.99 10.85 -8.77
C ALA A 200 -12.78 9.84 -9.91
N TRP A 201 -12.98 10.33 -11.12
CA TRP A 201 -12.42 9.75 -12.35
C TRP A 201 -11.07 10.40 -12.62
N MET A 202 -10.05 9.60 -12.96
CA MET A 202 -8.71 10.12 -13.26
C MET A 202 -8.71 11.00 -14.52
N ALA A 203 -9.60 10.75 -15.49
CA ALA A 203 -9.77 11.63 -16.66
C ALA A 203 -10.15 13.07 -16.27
N ASN A 204 -11.03 13.25 -15.28
CA ASN A 204 -11.41 14.58 -14.78
C ASN A 204 -10.22 15.32 -14.14
N ALA A 205 -9.35 14.56 -13.46
CA ALA A 205 -8.11 15.10 -12.93
C ALA A 205 -7.19 15.58 -14.07
N TYR A 206 -7.05 14.80 -15.15
CA TYR A 206 -6.31 15.25 -16.33
C TYR A 206 -6.92 16.49 -16.99
N ASP A 207 -8.25 16.58 -17.11
CA ASP A 207 -8.91 17.79 -17.62
C ASP A 207 -8.54 19.02 -16.79
N TYR A 208 -8.47 18.90 -15.45
CA TYR A 208 -7.97 19.97 -14.58
C TYR A 208 -6.51 20.33 -14.92
N VAL A 209 -5.61 19.34 -15.03
CA VAL A 209 -4.18 19.58 -15.29
C VAL A 209 -3.95 20.21 -16.67
N ILE A 210 -4.75 19.87 -17.68
CA ILE A 210 -4.67 20.53 -19.00
C ILE A 210 -4.89 22.04 -18.87
N HIS A 211 -5.87 22.46 -18.07
CA HIS A 211 -6.24 23.87 -17.96
C HIS A 211 -5.41 24.66 -16.94
N LYS A 212 -4.96 24.01 -15.86
CA LYS A 212 -4.27 24.68 -14.74
C LYS A 212 -2.79 24.34 -14.67
N GLY A 213 -2.43 23.07 -14.92
CA GLY A 213 -1.14 22.51 -14.56
C GLY A 213 -1.12 22.03 -13.11
N LEU A 214 0.02 21.49 -12.68
CA LEU A 214 0.27 21.04 -11.32
C LEU A 214 1.53 21.67 -10.75
N GLU A 215 1.46 22.02 -9.48
CA GLU A 215 2.57 22.32 -8.60
C GLU A 215 3.30 21.05 -8.15
N SER A 216 4.48 21.25 -7.55
CA SER A 216 5.22 20.17 -6.92
C SER A 216 4.64 19.81 -5.55
N SER A 217 4.93 18.60 -5.06
CA SER A 217 4.59 18.21 -3.68
C SER A 217 5.30 19.08 -2.63
N ASP A 218 6.43 19.71 -2.98
CA ASP A 218 7.17 20.59 -2.07
C ASP A 218 6.45 21.92 -1.84
N THR A 219 5.83 22.47 -2.89
CA THR A 219 5.11 23.76 -2.81
C THR A 219 3.66 23.59 -2.38
N TYR A 220 3.06 22.42 -2.63
CA TYR A 220 1.70 22.10 -2.18
C TYR A 220 1.67 20.68 -1.58
N PRO A 221 2.04 20.52 -0.29
CA PRO A 221 2.15 19.22 0.37
C PRO A 221 0.82 18.50 0.58
N TYR A 222 0.89 17.16 0.67
CA TYR A 222 -0.26 16.30 0.92
C TYR A 222 -0.66 16.27 2.40
N THR A 223 -1.96 16.44 2.67
CA THR A 223 -2.52 16.54 4.03
C THR A 223 -3.53 15.44 4.34
N SER A 224 -3.86 14.57 3.38
CA SER A 224 -4.82 13.46 3.54
C SER A 224 -6.23 13.91 3.98
N VAL A 225 -6.60 15.16 3.72
CA VAL A 225 -7.93 15.72 3.96
C VAL A 225 -8.34 16.61 2.80
N ASP A 226 -9.63 16.89 2.66
CA ASP A 226 -10.18 17.74 1.60
C ASP A 226 -11.06 18.88 2.15
N SER A 227 -10.84 19.23 3.41
CA SER A 227 -11.52 20.31 4.15
C SER A 227 -10.86 21.67 3.98
N GLN A 228 -9.67 21.72 3.37
CA GLN A 228 -8.91 22.95 3.17
C GLN A 228 -9.31 23.67 1.87
N PRO A 229 -9.16 25.01 1.80
CA PRO A 229 -9.32 25.76 0.56
C PRO A 229 -8.31 25.33 -0.52
N CYS A 230 -8.64 25.59 -1.78
CA CYS A 230 -7.68 25.49 -2.87
C CYS A 230 -6.67 26.65 -2.80
N TYR A 231 -5.39 26.32 -2.58
CA TYR A 231 -4.28 27.27 -2.49
C TYR A 231 -3.42 27.36 -3.76
N TYR A 232 -3.96 26.90 -4.89
CA TYR A 232 -3.22 26.84 -6.16
C TYR A 232 -2.59 28.17 -6.56
N ASP A 233 -1.27 28.15 -6.80
CA ASP A 233 -0.50 29.27 -7.34
C ASP A 233 0.02 28.95 -8.75
N ARG A 234 -0.46 29.73 -9.73
CA ARG A 234 -0.05 29.60 -11.13
C ARG A 234 1.45 29.82 -11.35
N SER A 235 2.11 30.60 -10.51
CA SER A 235 3.54 30.87 -10.61
C SER A 235 4.42 29.69 -10.21
N LEU A 236 3.86 28.72 -9.46
CA LEU A 236 4.57 27.55 -8.93
C LEU A 236 4.32 26.26 -9.74
N VAL A 237 3.64 26.37 -10.90
CA VAL A 237 3.36 25.21 -11.77
C VAL A 237 4.65 24.53 -12.22
N ALA A 238 4.80 23.27 -11.83
CA ALA A 238 5.94 22.41 -12.12
C ALA A 238 5.71 21.49 -13.34
N ALA A 239 4.45 21.16 -13.64
CA ALA A 239 4.09 20.29 -14.77
C ALA A 239 2.79 20.74 -15.47
N ARG A 240 2.72 20.46 -16.77
CA ARG A 240 1.51 20.61 -17.59
C ARG A 240 1.38 19.41 -18.52
N ILE A 241 0.16 19.11 -18.90
CA ILE A 241 -0.16 18.15 -19.95
C ILE A 241 -1.00 18.86 -21.00
N SER A 242 -0.87 18.47 -22.26
CA SER A 242 -1.69 19.00 -23.35
C SER A 242 -2.95 18.19 -23.61
N ASP A 243 -2.92 16.89 -23.29
CA ASP A 243 -3.98 15.93 -23.65
C ASP A 243 -3.79 14.62 -22.86
N TYR A 244 -4.68 13.64 -23.03
CA TYR A 244 -4.52 12.27 -22.55
C TYR A 244 -5.16 11.25 -23.51
N ARG A 245 -4.74 9.99 -23.41
CA ARG A 245 -5.28 8.89 -24.24
C ARG A 245 -5.75 7.74 -23.37
N PHE A 246 -6.90 7.19 -23.74
CA PHE A 246 -7.35 5.90 -23.21
C PHE A 246 -6.69 4.76 -23.96
N ILE A 247 -6.38 3.69 -23.23
CA ILE A 247 -5.99 2.40 -23.77
C ILE A 247 -7.28 1.60 -24.05
N PRO A 248 -7.33 0.80 -25.13
CA PRO A 248 -8.47 -0.08 -25.41
C PRO A 248 -8.86 -0.93 -24.20
N ALA A 249 -10.10 -0.80 -23.76
CA ALA A 249 -10.60 -1.43 -22.54
C ALA A 249 -10.55 -2.97 -22.64
N GLY A 250 -10.00 -3.61 -21.61
CA GLY A 250 -9.87 -5.05 -21.48
C GLY A 250 -8.70 -5.68 -22.24
N ASP A 251 -7.96 -4.91 -23.05
CA ASP A 251 -6.83 -5.40 -23.82
C ASP A 251 -5.53 -5.31 -23.00
N GLU A 252 -5.21 -6.38 -22.28
CA GLU A 252 -3.97 -6.48 -21.48
C GLU A 252 -2.71 -6.30 -22.33
N GLN A 253 -2.74 -6.71 -23.61
CA GLN A 253 -1.58 -6.58 -24.45
C GLN A 253 -1.41 -5.14 -24.95
N ALA A 254 -2.50 -4.43 -25.28
CA ALA A 254 -2.43 -3.00 -25.55
C ALA A 254 -1.92 -2.22 -24.32
N LEU A 255 -2.32 -2.62 -23.10
CA LEU A 255 -1.75 -2.06 -21.88
C LEU A 255 -0.24 -2.32 -21.78
N ALA A 256 0.23 -3.53 -22.09
CA ALA A 256 1.66 -3.86 -22.05
C ALA A 256 2.44 -3.05 -23.10
N ASP A 257 1.89 -2.95 -24.30
CA ASP A 257 2.47 -2.17 -25.40
C ASP A 257 2.56 -0.67 -25.03
N ALA A 258 1.53 -0.13 -24.38
CA ALA A 258 1.54 1.24 -23.86
C ALA A 258 2.58 1.42 -22.76
N VAL A 259 2.69 0.50 -21.80
CA VAL A 259 3.75 0.54 -20.78
C VAL A 259 5.13 0.52 -21.45
N ALA A 260 5.36 -0.35 -22.43
CA ALA A 260 6.65 -0.47 -23.10
C ALA A 260 7.06 0.78 -23.90
N THR A 261 6.10 1.49 -24.49
CA THR A 261 6.37 2.59 -25.43
C THR A 261 6.12 3.98 -24.87
N ILE A 262 5.19 4.11 -23.92
CA ILE A 262 4.73 5.38 -23.38
C ILE A 262 5.39 5.69 -22.03
N GLY A 263 5.32 4.79 -21.06
CA GLY A 263 5.76 5.08 -19.68
C GLY A 263 4.86 4.40 -18.64
N PRO A 264 4.93 4.84 -17.39
CA PRO A 264 3.93 4.50 -16.37
C PRO A 264 2.50 4.89 -16.80
N ILE A 265 1.52 4.03 -16.50
CA ILE A 265 0.13 4.17 -16.95
C ILE A 265 -0.83 4.16 -15.75
N THR A 266 -1.73 5.15 -15.70
CA THR A 266 -2.85 5.18 -14.75
C THR A 266 -3.82 4.06 -15.08
N VAL A 267 -4.16 3.21 -14.11
CA VAL A 267 -5.21 2.19 -14.26
C VAL A 267 -6.17 2.21 -13.07
N ALA A 268 -7.38 1.70 -13.27
CA ALA A 268 -8.27 1.33 -12.17
C ALA A 268 -8.43 -0.18 -12.06
N ILE A 269 -8.55 -0.66 -10.83
CA ILE A 269 -8.74 -2.07 -10.48
C ILE A 269 -9.88 -2.24 -9.49
N ASP A 270 -10.40 -3.46 -9.39
CA ASP A 270 -11.16 -3.91 -8.23
C ASP A 270 -10.20 -4.30 -7.10
N ALA A 271 -10.21 -3.50 -6.03
CA ALA A 271 -9.42 -3.75 -4.83
C ALA A 271 -10.31 -4.02 -3.60
N ASP A 272 -11.63 -4.23 -3.73
CA ASP A 272 -12.56 -4.42 -2.57
C ASP A 272 -12.46 -5.84 -1.92
N HIS A 273 -11.22 -6.30 -1.73
CA HIS A 273 -10.85 -7.60 -1.20
C HIS A 273 -9.82 -7.42 -0.08
N ILE A 274 -10.04 -8.10 1.04
CA ILE A 274 -9.12 -8.11 2.18
C ILE A 274 -7.74 -8.69 1.79
N SER A 275 -7.71 -9.60 0.82
CA SER A 275 -6.47 -10.12 0.23
C SER A 275 -5.62 -9.02 -0.43
N PHE A 276 -6.25 -8.01 -1.02
CA PHE A 276 -5.56 -6.83 -1.57
C PHE A 276 -5.07 -5.91 -0.44
N LEU A 277 -5.93 -5.64 0.56
CA LEU A 277 -5.59 -4.78 1.70
C LEU A 277 -4.30 -5.24 2.41
N PHE A 278 -4.13 -6.54 2.58
CA PHE A 278 -2.98 -7.11 3.29
C PHE A 278 -1.97 -7.80 2.38
N TYR A 279 -2.00 -7.58 1.06
CA TYR A 279 -0.96 -8.11 0.19
C TYR A 279 0.44 -7.72 0.69
N SER A 280 1.35 -8.69 0.71
CA SER A 280 2.74 -8.50 1.13
C SER A 280 3.74 -8.78 0.01
N SER A 281 3.68 -9.96 -0.60
CA SER A 281 4.63 -10.32 -1.66
C SER A 281 4.13 -11.46 -2.54
N GLY A 282 4.78 -11.66 -3.69
CA GLY A 282 4.43 -12.69 -4.66
C GLY A 282 3.49 -12.17 -5.75
N ILE A 283 2.96 -13.07 -6.58
CA ILE A 283 2.10 -12.69 -7.71
C ILE A 283 0.64 -12.74 -7.24
N TYR A 284 0.05 -11.57 -7.00
CA TYR A 284 -1.32 -11.41 -6.57
C TYR A 284 -2.30 -11.92 -7.61
N LYS A 285 -3.26 -12.74 -7.15
CA LYS A 285 -4.38 -13.25 -7.93
C LYS A 285 -5.56 -13.50 -7.00
N GLU A 286 -6.63 -12.75 -7.16
CA GLU A 286 -7.89 -12.92 -6.42
C GLU A 286 -8.99 -13.37 -7.39
N SER A 287 -9.54 -14.56 -7.15
CA SER A 287 -10.54 -15.17 -8.03
C SER A 287 -11.89 -14.46 -7.98
N ARG A 288 -12.17 -13.72 -6.91
CA ARG A 288 -13.43 -12.98 -6.70
C ARG A 288 -13.39 -11.55 -7.23
N CYS A 289 -12.28 -11.13 -7.83
CA CYS A 289 -12.18 -9.83 -8.47
C CYS A 289 -13.27 -9.66 -9.54
N ASN A 290 -13.94 -8.51 -9.52
CA ASN A 290 -14.94 -8.13 -10.49
C ASN A 290 -14.36 -7.09 -11.47
N PRO A 291 -14.04 -7.46 -12.72
CA PRO A 291 -13.41 -6.55 -13.68
C PRO A 291 -14.30 -5.38 -14.12
N ASN A 292 -15.56 -5.34 -13.68
CA ASN A 292 -16.53 -4.29 -13.95
C ASN A 292 -16.82 -3.39 -12.73
N ASN A 293 -16.23 -3.66 -11.56
CA ASN A 293 -16.41 -2.88 -10.34
C ASN A 293 -15.08 -2.23 -9.90
N LEU A 294 -14.56 -1.35 -10.74
CA LEU A 294 -13.27 -0.68 -10.50
C LEU A 294 -13.45 0.40 -9.43
N ASN A 295 -12.68 0.30 -8.35
CA ASN A 295 -12.84 1.13 -7.15
C ASN A 295 -11.53 1.72 -6.63
N HIS A 296 -10.37 1.25 -7.10
CA HIS A 296 -9.07 1.78 -6.72
C HIS A 296 -8.24 2.15 -7.94
N ALA A 297 -7.54 3.28 -7.88
CA ALA A 297 -6.68 3.76 -8.95
C ALA A 297 -5.22 3.57 -8.54
N VAL A 298 -4.45 2.94 -9.42
CA VAL A 298 -3.03 2.61 -9.19
C VAL A 298 -2.23 2.91 -10.45
N LEU A 299 -0.91 2.82 -10.38
CA LEU A 299 -0.04 3.11 -11.52
C LEU A 299 0.70 1.84 -11.94
N VAL A 300 0.49 1.40 -13.18
CA VAL A 300 1.31 0.32 -13.77
C VAL A 300 2.64 0.92 -14.20
N VAL A 301 3.72 0.48 -13.56
CA VAL A 301 5.10 0.97 -13.79
C VAL A 301 5.97 -0.06 -14.50
N GLY A 302 5.40 -1.18 -14.92
CA GLY A 302 6.17 -2.24 -15.56
C GLY A 302 5.41 -3.55 -15.69
N PHE A 303 6.10 -4.52 -16.27
CA PHE A 303 5.66 -5.90 -16.35
C PHE A 303 6.86 -6.84 -16.52
N GLY A 304 6.68 -8.10 -16.17
CA GLY A 304 7.68 -9.13 -16.32
C GLY A 304 7.07 -10.52 -16.39
N SER A 305 7.93 -11.52 -16.21
CA SER A 305 7.56 -12.92 -16.10
C SER A 305 8.49 -13.59 -15.09
N GLU A 306 7.93 -14.40 -14.19
CA GLU A 306 8.67 -15.16 -13.18
C GLU A 306 8.09 -16.57 -13.12
N ASN A 307 8.93 -17.59 -13.27
CA ASN A 307 8.52 -19.00 -13.21
C ASN A 307 7.33 -19.34 -14.13
N GLY A 308 7.33 -18.79 -15.35
CA GLY A 308 6.25 -18.99 -16.34
C GLY A 308 4.96 -18.23 -16.03
N LYS A 309 4.95 -17.33 -15.04
CA LYS A 309 3.82 -16.47 -14.71
C LYS A 309 4.15 -15.02 -15.04
N ASP A 310 3.37 -14.48 -15.96
CA ASP A 310 3.42 -13.08 -16.34
C ASP A 310 2.82 -12.21 -15.23
N TYR A 311 3.42 -11.05 -14.97
CA TYR A 311 2.91 -10.10 -13.98
C TYR A 311 3.04 -8.65 -14.43
N TRP A 312 2.16 -7.81 -13.89
CA TRP A 312 2.24 -6.36 -13.85
C TRP A 312 3.02 -5.91 -12.63
N ILE A 313 3.77 -4.82 -12.72
CA ILE A 313 4.35 -4.12 -11.57
C ILE A 313 3.49 -2.89 -11.32
N ILE A 314 2.84 -2.85 -10.17
CA ILE A 314 1.89 -1.81 -9.78
C ILE A 314 2.49 -0.99 -8.63
N LYS A 315 2.54 0.33 -8.78
CA LYS A 315 2.79 1.27 -7.68
C LYS A 315 1.46 1.60 -7.01
N ASN A 316 1.37 1.37 -5.71
CA ASN A 316 0.23 1.76 -4.88
C ASN A 316 0.53 3.07 -4.14
N SER A 317 -0.48 3.61 -3.45
CA SER A 317 -0.41 4.88 -2.70
C SER A 317 -0.72 4.68 -1.21
N TRP A 318 -0.31 3.55 -0.63
CA TRP A 318 -0.59 3.18 0.78
C TRP A 318 0.67 3.15 1.64
N GLY A 319 1.71 3.89 1.22
CA GLY A 319 3.01 3.90 1.88
C GLY A 319 3.86 2.67 1.56
N THR A 320 5.13 2.73 1.94
CA THR A 320 6.12 1.68 1.68
C THR A 320 5.92 0.42 2.53
N GLY A 321 5.18 0.53 3.64
CA GLY A 321 4.86 -0.61 4.51
C GLY A 321 3.78 -1.55 3.97
N TRP A 322 3.15 -1.23 2.84
CA TRP A 322 2.22 -2.10 2.15
C TRP A 322 2.90 -2.82 0.98
N GLY A 323 2.63 -4.12 0.79
CA GLY A 323 3.17 -4.88 -0.33
C GLY A 323 4.71 -4.93 -0.39
N GLU A 324 5.24 -4.98 -1.61
CA GLU A 324 6.66 -5.09 -1.92
C GLU A 324 7.30 -3.69 -1.93
N GLY A 325 7.39 -3.06 -0.75
CA GLY A 325 7.91 -1.70 -0.60
C GLY A 325 6.97 -0.64 -1.20
N GLY A 326 5.66 -0.86 -1.11
CA GLY A 326 4.63 -0.03 -1.73
C GLY A 326 4.17 -0.46 -3.13
N TYR A 327 4.74 -1.55 -3.64
CA TYR A 327 4.43 -2.11 -4.94
C TYR A 327 3.70 -3.45 -4.83
N MET A 328 3.09 -3.88 -5.92
CA MET A 328 2.50 -5.19 -6.07
C MET A 328 2.85 -5.79 -7.41
N ARG A 329 3.15 -7.09 -7.42
CA ARG A 329 3.11 -7.90 -8.63
C ARG A 329 1.72 -8.52 -8.77
N MET A 330 0.97 -8.17 -9.81
CA MET A 330 -0.36 -8.72 -10.09
C MET A 330 -0.30 -9.58 -11.34
N ILE A 331 -1.00 -10.72 -11.36
CA ILE A 331 -1.02 -11.61 -12.54
C ILE A 331 -1.40 -10.84 -13.82
N ARG A 332 -0.62 -11.04 -14.88
CA ARG A 332 -0.84 -10.52 -16.23
C ARG A 332 -1.19 -11.68 -17.17
N ASN A 333 -1.91 -11.37 -18.26
CA ASN A 333 -2.48 -12.37 -19.16
C ASN A 333 -3.43 -13.34 -18.41
N GLY A 334 -4.02 -12.84 -17.32
CA GLY A 334 -4.88 -13.57 -16.40
C GLY A 334 -6.36 -13.36 -16.70
N LYS A 335 -6.72 -13.04 -17.95
CA LYS A 335 -8.07 -12.66 -18.39
C LYS A 335 -8.55 -11.36 -17.72
N ASN A 336 -7.71 -10.33 -17.76
CA ASN A 336 -7.98 -9.00 -17.19
C ASN A 336 -8.33 -9.10 -15.69
N THR A 337 -7.50 -9.80 -14.93
CA THR A 337 -7.69 -9.99 -13.47
C THR A 337 -7.86 -8.64 -12.77
N CYS A 338 -8.90 -8.54 -11.93
CA CYS A 338 -9.28 -7.30 -11.24
C CYS A 338 -9.56 -6.10 -12.15
N GLY A 339 -9.75 -6.32 -13.45
CA GLY A 339 -10.08 -5.27 -14.42
C GLY A 339 -8.93 -4.32 -14.70
N ILE A 340 -7.67 -4.72 -14.48
CA ILE A 340 -6.49 -3.85 -14.63
C ILE A 340 -6.37 -3.18 -16.01
N ALA A 341 -6.85 -3.82 -17.08
CA ALA A 341 -6.91 -3.26 -18.42
C ALA A 341 -8.28 -2.65 -18.78
N SER A 342 -9.28 -2.71 -17.90
CA SER A 342 -10.63 -2.19 -18.16
C SER A 342 -10.68 -0.66 -18.24
N TYR A 343 -9.84 0.03 -17.48
CA TYR A 343 -9.73 1.49 -17.50
C TYR A 343 -8.26 1.88 -17.37
N GLY A 344 -7.58 2.07 -18.51
CA GLY A 344 -6.20 2.52 -18.58
C GLY A 344 -6.09 3.80 -19.40
N LEU A 345 -5.27 4.74 -18.94
CA LEU A 345 -5.04 6.01 -19.63
C LEU A 345 -3.70 6.63 -19.25
N TYR A 346 -3.19 7.50 -20.11
CA TYR A 346 -1.92 8.18 -19.89
C TYR A 346 -1.96 9.63 -20.39
N PRO A 347 -1.22 10.55 -19.75
CA PRO A 347 -1.14 11.93 -20.17
C PRO A 347 -0.18 12.13 -21.34
N ILE A 348 -0.31 13.25 -22.04
CA ILE A 348 0.60 13.73 -23.07
C ILE A 348 1.14 15.08 -22.59
N VAL A 349 2.47 15.17 -22.40
CA VAL A 349 3.18 16.37 -21.92
C VAL A 349 3.68 17.22 -23.07
#